data_AF-A0A951NYX5-F1
#
_entry.id   AF-A0A951NYX5-F1
#
_cell.length_a   1.000
_cell.length_b   1.000
_cell.length_c   1.000
_cell.angle_alpha   90.00
_cell.angle_beta   90.00
_cell.angle_gamma   90.00
#
_symmetry.space_group_name_H-M   'P 1'
#
loop_
_entity.id
_entity.type
_entity.pdbx_description
1 polymer ?
#
loop_
_entity_poly.entity_id
_entity_poly.type
_entity_poly.pdbx_seq_one_letter_code
_entity_poly.pdbx_strand_id
1 'polypeptide(L)' 'MDKLILLSFYVEEFDATEEYGQTLTESEKFKVSAEGLEKVLELLDRLKNYLIWIKAIGTFTTFSEFQARLAPTNLFKML' A
#
# COMPACT_ATOMS: atom_id res chain seq x y z
N MET A 1 9.24 -6.60 21.41
CA MET A 1 8.61 -5.68 20.45
C MET A 1 8.13 -6.50 19.27
N ASP A 2 6.83 -6.56 19.03
CA ASP A 2 6.29 -7.30 17.88
C ASP A 2 6.76 -6.61 16.59
N LYS A 3 7.39 -7.37 15.69
CA LYS A 3 7.81 -6.85 14.38
C LYS A 3 6.57 -6.53 13.56
N LEU A 4 6.49 -5.30 13.07
CA LEU A 4 5.44 -4.87 12.15
C LEU A 4 5.93 -4.99 10.72
N ILE A 5 5.07 -5.53 9.85
CA ILE A 5 5.30 -5.61 8.42
C ILE A 5 4.29 -4.69 7.75
N LEU A 6 4.77 -3.60 7.17
CA LEU A 6 3.93 -2.66 6.42
C LEU A 6 4.02 -3.00 4.93
N LEU A 7 2.88 -3.32 4.33
CA LEU A 7 2.71 -3.30 2.88
C LEU A 7 1.84 -2.10 2.55
N SER A 8 2.39 -1.13 1.83
CA SER A 8 1.68 0.07 1.39
C SER A 8 1.63 0.08 -0.14
N PHE A 9 0.42 0.18 -0.68
CA PHE A 9 0.18 0.38 -2.10
C PHE A 9 -0.43 1.76 -2.26
N TYR A 10 0.23 2.62 -3.03
CA TYR A 10 -0.30 3.94 -3.33
C TYR A 10 -1.31 3.81 -4.46
N VAL A 11 -2.52 4.27 -4.21
CA VAL A 11 -3.53 4.49 -5.24
C VAL A 11 -3.57 5.99 -5.43
N GLU A 12 -3.00 6.44 -6.53
CA GLU A 12 -2.94 7.86 -6.91
C GLU A 12 -3.72 8.08 -8.20
N GLU A 13 -4.15 9.32 -8.39
CA GLU A 13 -4.77 9.76 -9.64
C GLU A 13 -3.73 9.66 -10.77
N PHE A 14 -4.17 9.22 -11.95
CA PHE A 14 -3.27 9.13 -13.10
C PHE A 14 -3.22 10.48 -13.82
N ASP A 15 -2.62 11.47 -13.18
CA ASP A 15 -2.56 12.87 -13.65
C ASP A 15 -1.14 13.36 -13.97
N ALA A 16 -0.10 12.58 -13.65
CA ALA A 16 1.30 12.92 -13.91
C ALA A 16 1.58 13.33 -15.37
N THR A 17 0.80 12.83 -16.33
CA THR A 17 0.93 13.22 -17.75
C THR A 17 0.58 14.69 -18.00
N GLU A 18 -0.26 15.29 -17.15
CA GLU A 18 -0.64 16.70 -17.24
C GLU A 18 0.54 17.63 -16.95
N GLU A 19 1.46 17.23 -16.07
CA GLU A 19 2.71 17.94 -15.81
C GLU A 19 3.60 18.03 -17.06
N TYR A 20 3.43 17.09 -18.00
CA TYR A 20 4.13 17.05 -19.29
C TYR A 20 3.28 17.61 -20.46
N GLY A 21 2.16 18.27 -20.16
CA GLY A 21 1.28 18.88 -21.16
C GLY A 21 0.39 17.89 -21.91
N GLN A 22 0.25 16.65 -21.41
CA GLN A 22 -0.62 15.64 -21.97
C GLN A 22 -1.86 15.45 -21.08
N THR A 23 -3.00 15.93 -21.57
CA THR A 23 -4.29 15.73 -20.91
C THR A 23 -4.90 14.39 -21.34
N LEU A 24 -5.24 13.55 -20.37
CA LEU A 24 -6.04 12.34 -20.57
C LEU A 24 -7.47 12.60 -20.13
N THR A 25 -8.43 11.94 -20.77
CA THR A 25 -9.80 11.95 -20.29
C THR A 25 -9.91 11.21 -18.95
N GLU A 26 -10.86 11.59 -18.10
CA GLU A 26 -11.15 10.88 -16.85
C GLU A 26 -11.36 9.38 -17.05
N SER A 27 -12.00 8.99 -18.16
CA SER A 27 -12.21 7.57 -18.50
C SER A 27 -10.89 6.84 -18.77
N GLU A 28 -9.91 7.49 -19.39
CA GLU A 28 -8.59 6.91 -19.65
C GLU A 28 -7.78 6.80 -18.37
N LYS A 29 -7.79 7.85 -17.53
CA LYS A 29 -7.16 7.81 -16.20
C LYS A 29 -7.70 6.66 -15.38
N PHE A 30 -9.02 6.54 -15.29
CA PHE A 30 -9.69 5.47 -14.55
C PHE A 30 -9.34 4.08 -15.08
N LYS A 31 -9.27 3.92 -16.40
CA LYS A 31 -8.87 2.65 -17.04
C LYS A 31 -7.45 2.26 -16.65
N VAL A 32 -6.49 3.19 -16.71
CA VAL A 32 -5.10 2.93 -16.34
C VAL A 32 -4.97 2.58 -14.86
N SER A 33 -5.68 3.30 -13.98
CA SER A 33 -5.71 2.99 -12.55
C SER A 33 -6.28 1.60 -12.27
N ALA A 34 -7.35 1.19 -12.97
CA ALA A 34 -7.93 -0.15 -12.85
C ALA A 34 -6.94 -1.25 -13.32
N GLU A 35 -6.30 -1.06 -14.47
CA GLU A 35 -5.26 -1.99 -14.97
C GLU A 35 -4.07 -2.10 -14.00
N GLY A 36 -3.68 -0.98 -13.38
CA GLY A 36 -2.66 -0.95 -12.34
C GLY A 36 -3.04 -1.78 -11.12
N LEU A 37 -4.29 -1.61 -10.64
CA LEU A 37 -4.82 -2.38 -9.51
C LEU A 37 -4.86 -3.89 -9.81
N GLU A 38 -5.31 -4.30 -10.99
CA GLU A 38 -5.33 -5.72 -11.39
C GLU A 38 -3.93 -6.34 -11.34
N LYS A 39 -2.91 -5.63 -11.85
CA LYS A 39 -1.51 -6.09 -11.81
C LYS A 39 -0.97 -6.22 -10.39
N VAL A 40 -1.34 -5.29 -9.50
CA VAL A 40 -0.95 -5.36 -8.08
C VAL A 40 -1.61 -6.58 -7.42
N LEU A 41 -2.89 -6.84 -7.69
CA LEU A 41 -3.59 -8.02 -7.17
C LEU A 41 -2.96 -9.33 -7.67
N GLU A 42 -2.60 -9.41 -8.96
CA GLU A 42 -1.89 -10.56 -9.52
C GLU A 42 -0.52 -10.77 -8.84
N LEU A 43 0.24 -9.70 -8.63
CA LEU A 43 1.52 -9.75 -7.92
C LEU A 43 1.34 -10.29 -6.50
N LEU A 44 0.31 -9.84 -5.79
CA LEU A 44 0.02 -10.30 -4.42
C LEU A 44 -0.37 -11.77 -4.37
N ASP A 45 -1.12 -12.27 -5.35
CA ASP A 45 -1.46 -13.69 -5.45
C ASP A 45 -0.20 -14.53 -5.71
N ARG A 46 0.67 -14.09 -6.63
CA ARG A 46 1.97 -14.75 -6.88
C ARG A 46 2.88 -14.76 -5.66
N LEU A 47 2.84 -13.72 -4.83
CA LEU A 47 3.64 -13.59 -3.61
C LEU A 47 2.97 -14.23 -2.38
N LYS A 48 1.76 -14.76 -2.49
CA LYS A 48 0.96 -15.24 -1.36
C LYS A 48 1.71 -16.19 -0.43
N ASN A 49 2.39 -17.19 -0.97
CA ASN A 49 3.15 -18.15 -0.15
C ASN A 49 4.30 -17.48 0.63
N TYR A 50 4.96 -16.51 0.01
CA TYR A 50 6.01 -15.72 0.64
C TYR A 50 5.43 -14.80 1.74
N LEU A 51 4.31 -14.15 1.47
CA LEU A 51 3.62 -13.32 2.47
C LEU A 51 3.14 -14.15 3.68
N ILE A 52 2.64 -15.37 3.44
CA ILE A 52 2.29 -16.33 4.51
C ILE A 52 3.53 -16.69 5.34
N TRP A 53 4.66 -16.92 4.68
CA TRP A 53 5.92 -17.21 5.38
C TRP A 53 6.38 -16.02 6.24
N ILE A 54 6.33 -14.78 5.72
CA ILE A 54 6.69 -13.59 6.50
C ILE A 54 5.71 -13.35 7.67
N LYS A 55 4.43 -13.72 7.53
CA LYS A 55 3.46 -13.64 8.66
C LYS A 55 3.93 -14.41 9.90
N ALA A 56 4.75 -15.45 9.75
CA ALA A 56 5.28 -16.20 10.89
C ALA A 56 6.30 -15.39 11.72
N ILE A 57 6.89 -14.32 11.16
CA ILE A 57 7.95 -13.53 11.80
C ILE A 57 7.53 -12.10 12.18
N GLY A 58 6.27 -11.72 11.91
CA GLY A 58 5.74 -10.41 12.26
C GLY A 58 4.25 -10.27 11.94
N THR A 59 3.67 -9.15 12.36
CA THR A 59 2.25 -8.84 12.13
C THR A 59 2.12 -7.85 10.99
N PHE A 60 1.31 -8.20 9.98
CA PHE A 60 0.91 -7.24 8.95
C PHE A 60 0.06 -6.14 9.56
N THR A 61 0.34 -4.90 9.19
CA THR A 61 -0.39 -3.72 9.66
C THR A 61 -0.70 -2.81 8.49
N THR A 62 -1.79 -2.06 8.60
CA THR A 62 -2.07 -0.93 7.71
C THR A 62 -1.23 0.28 8.12
N PHE A 63 -1.09 1.24 7.19
CA PHE A 63 -0.40 2.50 7.48
C PHE A 63 -1.07 3.29 8.61
N SER A 64 -2.40 3.35 8.62
CA SER A 64 -3.17 4.03 9.68
C SER A 64 -2.96 3.40 11.07
N GLU A 65 -2.94 2.07 11.16
CA GLU A 65 -2.64 1.35 12.41
C GLU A 65 -1.20 1.57 12.86
N PHE A 66 -0.25 1.61 11.92
CA PHE A 66 1.14 1.93 12.20
C PHE A 66 1.28 3.36 12.76
N GLN A 67 0.66 4.35 12.12
CA GLN A 67 0.65 5.74 12.59
C GLN A 67 0.01 5.86 13.98
N ALA A 68 -1.09 5.17 14.25
CA ALA A 68 -1.75 5.17 15.55
C ALA A 68 -0.84 4.64 16.68
N ARG A 69 0.03 3.67 16.38
CA ARG A 69 1.02 3.15 17.34
C ARG A 69 2.16 4.13 17.62
N LEU A 70 2.51 4.96 16.64
CA LEU A 70 3.52 6.02 16.79
C LEU A 70 3.00 7.29 17.49
N ALA A 71 1.68 7.42 17.71
CA ALA A 71 1.10 8.58 18.36
C ALA A 71 1.70 8.76 19.79
N PRO A 72 1.97 10.01 20.24
CA PRO A 72 2.67 10.29 21.50
C PRO A 72 2.04 9.65 22.75
N THR A 73 0.72 9.44 22.73
CA THR A 73 -0.03 8.78 23.81
C THR A 73 0.25 7.28 23.92
N ASN A 74 0.78 6.64 22.88
CA ASN A 74 1.10 5.22 22.82
C ASN A 74 2.60 4.90 22.96
N LEU A 75 3.49 5.92 22.92
CA LEU A 75 4.94 5.73 23.08
C LEU A 75 5.30 5.10 24.44
N PHE A 76 4.56 5.41 25.51
CA PHE A 76 4.77 4.84 26.84
C PHE A 76 4.37 3.36 26.96
N LYS A 77 3.67 2.79 25.96
CA LYS A 77 3.30 1.36 25.92
C LYS A 77 4.28 0.50 25.11
N MET A 78 5.28 1.12 24.46
CA MET A 78 6.27 0.44 23.62
C MET A 78 7.65 0.26 24.29
N LEU A 79 7.81 0.74 25.53
CA LEU A 79 8.94 0.47 26.44
C LEU A 79 8.52 -0.56 27.49
#